data_AF-A0A3M0WWV1-F1
#
_entry.id   AF-A0A3M0WWV1-F1
#
_cell.length_a   1.000
_cell.length_b   1.000
_cell.length_c   1.000
_cell.angle_alpha   90.00
_cell.angle_beta   90.00
_cell.angle_gamma   90.00
#
_symmetry.space_group_name_H-M   'P 1'
#
loop_
_entity.id
_entity.type
_entity.pdbx_description
1 polymer ?
#
loop_
_entity_poly.entity_id
_entity_poly.type
_entity_poly.pdbx_seq_one_letter_code
_entity_poly.pdbx_strand_id
1 'polypeptide(L)'
;MPRLFFVIDPQLMMIRRLQLAGVLILVLVVTAVSRFTGLNWDDYQHYHPDERYISWVATTIEWPESWQTAFDPQKSSFNPYYWPENAESSGIVVPQDEPRDFAYGHLPLYLGVAATRLTERISPILSPVLPADSFFVQDVLNGAERIEFKHLTAVSRALTALVDLLTVLMTFLLGRRLFGAWAGLLAAVFLSLSVLHIQLAHFFAVDPYLTFFVVTAVYFLVSGAAQTTSKRIPWHFVAAA
;
A
#
# COMPACT_ATOMS: atom_id res chain seq x y z
N MET A 1 54.56 -1.45 -18.76
CA MET A 1 53.50 -0.41 -18.71
C MET A 1 52.79 -0.52 -17.37
N PRO A 2 52.77 0.52 -16.52
CA PRO A 2 52.08 0.45 -15.25
C PRO A 2 50.56 0.54 -15.47
N ARG A 3 49.82 -0.40 -14.90
CA ARG A 3 48.36 -0.36 -14.84
C ARG A 3 47.96 0.85 -13.99
N LEU A 4 47.37 1.87 -14.62
CA LEU A 4 46.67 2.93 -13.89
C LEU A 4 45.49 2.28 -13.15
N PHE A 5 45.67 2.02 -11.85
CA PHE A 5 44.55 1.83 -10.95
C PHE A 5 43.85 3.17 -10.83
N PHE A 6 42.69 3.32 -11.49
CA PHE A 6 41.77 4.41 -11.21
C PHE A 6 41.29 4.24 -9.76
N VAL A 7 41.97 4.90 -8.82
CA VAL A 7 41.45 5.11 -7.47
C VAL A 7 40.30 6.08 -7.63
N ILE A 8 39.07 5.56 -7.62
CA ILE A 8 37.87 6.39 -7.66
C ILE A 8 37.83 7.19 -6.36
N ASP A 9 37.80 8.51 -6.48
CA ASP A 9 37.77 9.43 -5.35
C ASP A 9 36.58 9.13 -4.42
N PRO A 10 36.83 8.78 -3.14
CA PRO A 10 35.77 8.53 -2.15
C PRO A 10 34.79 9.72 -1.98
N GLN A 11 35.26 10.96 -2.13
CA GLN A 11 34.42 12.15 -2.07
C GLN A 11 33.44 12.19 -3.25
N LEU A 12 33.91 11.88 -4.45
CA LEU A 12 33.07 11.81 -5.64
C LEU A 12 32.01 10.70 -5.52
N MET A 13 32.34 9.55 -4.94
CA MET A 13 31.36 8.49 -4.68
C MET A 13 30.29 8.92 -3.66
N MET A 14 30.70 9.62 -2.60
CA MET A 14 29.79 10.14 -1.58
C MET A 14 28.81 11.15 -2.20
N ILE A 15 29.29 12.11 -2.98
CA ILE A 15 28.46 13.12 -3.66
C ILE A 15 27.43 12.44 -4.57
N ARG A 16 27.83 11.46 -5.38
CA ARG A 16 26.91 10.73 -6.27
C ARG A 16 25.83 9.97 -5.49
N ARG A 17 26.17 9.36 -4.35
CA ARG A 17 25.19 8.68 -3.48
C ARG A 17 24.17 9.65 -2.91
N LEU A 18 24.63 10.81 -2.44
CA LEU A 18 23.76 11.88 -1.93
C LEU A 18 22.84 12.42 -3.02
N GLN A 19 23.35 12.63 -4.24
CA GLN A 19 22.54 13.05 -5.39
C GLN A 19 21.45 12.03 -5.72
N LEU A 20 21.80 10.74 -5.82
CA LEU A 20 20.83 9.68 -6.09
C LEU A 20 19.76 9.57 -4.99
N ALA A 21 20.17 9.70 -3.73
CA ALA A 21 19.24 9.71 -2.60
C ALA A 21 18.31 10.94 -2.67
N GLY A 22 18.84 12.12 -2.97
CA GLY A 22 18.06 13.34 -3.15
C GLY A 22 17.02 13.23 -4.27
N VAL A 23 17.39 12.67 -5.41
CA VAL A 23 16.46 12.42 -6.53
C VAL A 23 15.39 11.41 -6.12
N LEU A 24 15.76 10.31 -5.46
CA LEU A 24 14.77 9.34 -4.98
C LEU A 24 13.78 9.97 -3.99
N ILE A 25 14.29 10.76 -3.03
CA ILE A 25 13.44 11.47 -2.06
C ILE A 25 12.47 12.39 -2.79
N LEU A 26 12.95 13.15 -3.78
CA LEU A 26 12.08 14.01 -4.58
C LEU A 26 10.98 13.20 -5.29
N VAL A 27 11.32 12.07 -5.90
CA VAL A 27 10.33 11.18 -6.55
C VAL A 27 9.30 10.68 -5.54
N LEU A 28 9.73 10.25 -4.35
CA LEU A 28 8.83 9.77 -3.31
C LEU A 28 7.94 10.89 -2.74
N VAL A 29 8.45 12.13 -2.64
CA VAL A 29 7.66 13.29 -2.25
C VAL A 29 6.62 13.63 -3.31
N VAL A 30 7.00 13.68 -4.59
CA VAL A 30 6.06 13.87 -5.70
C VAL A 30 5.00 12.77 -5.72
N THR A 31 5.42 11.53 -5.49
CA THR A 31 4.52 10.38 -5.35
C THR A 31 3.54 10.60 -4.21
N ALA A 32 4.02 10.90 -3.00
CA ALA A 32 3.17 11.12 -1.84
C ALA A 32 2.17 12.26 -2.07
N VAL A 33 2.64 13.42 -2.55
CA VAL A 33 1.76 14.55 -2.85
C VAL A 33 0.66 14.15 -3.83
N SER A 34 1.00 13.43 -4.90
CA SER A 34 0.02 13.07 -5.93
C SER A 34 -0.96 11.96 -5.50
N ARG A 35 -0.69 11.18 -4.46
CA ARG A 35 -1.60 10.11 -3.97
C ARG A 35 -2.42 10.52 -2.74
N PHE A 36 -1.87 11.38 -1.90
CA PHE A 36 -2.54 11.80 -0.66
C PHE A 36 -3.36 13.09 -0.84
N THR A 37 -3.17 13.83 -1.94
CA THR A 37 -3.99 15.02 -2.24
C THR A 37 -5.29 14.60 -2.92
N GLY A 38 -6.42 15.07 -2.40
CA GLY A 38 -7.73 14.78 -3.03
C GLY A 38 -8.22 13.36 -2.77
N LEU A 39 -7.90 12.76 -1.62
CA LEU A 39 -8.47 11.46 -1.22
C LEU A 39 -10.02 11.48 -1.13
N ASN A 40 -10.62 12.66 -1.00
CA ASN A 40 -12.06 12.92 -1.09
C ASN A 40 -12.50 13.47 -2.48
N TRP A 41 -11.75 13.18 -3.56
CA TRP A 41 -11.99 13.74 -4.90
C TRP A 41 -13.43 13.55 -5.42
N ASP A 42 -14.13 12.52 -4.96
CA ASP A 42 -15.53 12.21 -5.28
C ASP A 42 -16.50 12.52 -4.12
N ASP A 43 -16.10 13.29 -3.13
CA ASP A 43 -16.88 13.58 -1.91
C ASP A 43 -17.35 12.33 -1.14
N TYR A 44 -16.61 11.22 -1.30
CA TYR A 44 -16.96 9.90 -0.75
C TYR A 44 -18.34 9.42 -1.21
N GLN A 45 -18.61 9.59 -2.51
CA GLN A 45 -19.81 9.04 -3.17
C GLN A 45 -19.58 7.62 -3.72
N HIS A 46 -18.35 7.09 -3.61
CA HIS A 46 -17.96 5.73 -3.99
C HIS A 46 -18.29 5.41 -5.45
N TYR A 47 -17.82 6.26 -6.37
CA TYR A 47 -18.06 6.05 -7.80
C TYR A 47 -17.46 4.76 -8.35
N HIS A 48 -16.46 4.19 -7.67
CA HIS A 48 -15.91 2.90 -8.05
C HIS A 48 -16.73 1.76 -7.44
N PRO A 49 -17.34 0.89 -8.26
CA PRO A 49 -18.26 -0.13 -7.80
C PRO A 49 -17.59 -1.12 -6.82
N ASP A 50 -16.35 -1.52 -7.10
CA ASP A 50 -15.62 -2.46 -6.25
C ASP A 50 -15.28 -1.85 -4.88
N GLU A 51 -14.75 -0.63 -4.83
CA GLU A 51 -14.51 0.09 -3.57
C GLU A 51 -15.79 0.21 -2.75
N ARG A 52 -16.90 0.57 -3.39
CA ARG A 52 -18.20 0.70 -2.73
C ARG A 52 -18.58 -0.59 -2.04
N TYR A 53 -18.46 -1.72 -2.75
CA TYR A 53 -18.82 -3.02 -2.20
C TYR A 53 -17.83 -3.51 -1.15
N ILE A 54 -16.52 -3.36 -1.36
CA ILE A 54 -15.50 -3.67 -0.36
C ILE A 54 -15.72 -2.85 0.92
N SER A 55 -16.03 -1.56 0.80
CA SER A 55 -16.32 -0.69 1.95
C SER A 55 -17.58 -1.13 2.68
N TRP A 56 -18.63 -1.50 1.96
CA TRP A 56 -19.90 -1.98 2.53
C TRP A 56 -19.71 -3.27 3.32
N VAL A 57 -18.87 -4.14 2.79
CA VAL A 57 -18.44 -5.35 3.46
C VAL A 57 -17.57 -5.04 4.69
N ALA A 58 -16.65 -4.08 4.58
CA ALA A 58 -15.71 -3.75 5.63
C ALA A 58 -16.39 -3.18 6.88
N THR A 59 -17.48 -2.42 6.71
CA THR A 59 -18.23 -1.84 7.83
C THR A 59 -18.91 -2.91 8.71
N THR A 60 -19.15 -4.13 8.20
CA THR A 60 -19.74 -5.21 9.01
C THR A 60 -18.71 -6.06 9.74
N ILE A 61 -17.42 -5.70 9.66
CA ILE A 61 -16.33 -6.45 10.29
C ILE A 61 -16.04 -5.87 11.66
N GLU A 62 -16.48 -6.57 12.69
CA GLU A 62 -16.23 -6.25 14.09
C GLU A 62 -15.30 -7.26 14.76
N TRP A 63 -14.70 -6.89 15.89
CA TRP A 63 -13.92 -7.85 16.67
C TRP A 63 -14.85 -8.82 17.41
N PRO A 64 -14.66 -10.14 17.30
CA PRO A 64 -15.57 -11.11 17.91
C PRO A 64 -15.46 -11.10 19.44
N GLU A 65 -16.59 -11.30 20.11
CA GLU A 65 -16.64 -11.38 21.59
C GLU A 65 -15.90 -12.61 22.15
N SER A 66 -15.80 -13.67 21.35
CA SER A 66 -15.16 -14.93 21.74
C SER A 66 -14.47 -15.62 20.58
N TRP A 67 -13.48 -16.47 20.89
CA TRP A 67 -12.82 -17.30 19.88
C TRP A 67 -13.77 -18.32 19.26
N GLN A 68 -14.78 -18.79 20.01
CA GLN A 68 -15.80 -19.68 19.47
C GLN A 68 -16.60 -18.97 18.35
N THR A 69 -17.02 -17.73 18.58
CA THR A 69 -17.69 -16.90 17.56
C THR A 69 -16.75 -16.61 16.39
N ALA A 70 -15.47 -16.33 16.66
CA ALA A 70 -14.49 -16.02 15.63
C ALA A 70 -14.29 -17.15 14.61
N PHE A 71 -14.40 -18.41 15.04
CA PHE A 71 -14.23 -19.61 14.21
C PHE A 71 -15.54 -20.21 13.69
N ASP A 72 -16.70 -19.63 14.05
CA ASP A 72 -18.00 -20.02 13.51
C ASP A 72 -18.23 -19.35 12.15
N PRO A 73 -18.32 -20.09 11.03
CA PRO A 73 -18.47 -19.49 9.71
C PRO A 73 -19.74 -18.67 9.53
N GLN A 74 -20.81 -18.93 10.29
CA GLN A 74 -22.08 -18.21 10.14
C GLN A 74 -22.17 -17.00 11.07
N LYS A 75 -21.43 -17.00 12.18
CA LYS A 75 -21.49 -15.93 13.19
C LYS A 75 -20.29 -15.00 13.18
N SER A 76 -19.17 -15.43 12.62
CA SER A 76 -17.96 -14.63 12.58
C SER A 76 -18.13 -13.47 11.61
N SER A 77 -18.08 -12.24 12.13
CA SER A 77 -17.94 -11.01 11.35
C SER A 77 -16.68 -11.01 10.46
N PHE A 78 -15.69 -11.84 10.80
CA PHE A 78 -14.51 -12.04 9.97
C PHE A 78 -14.78 -12.88 8.73
N ASN A 79 -15.89 -13.62 8.63
CA ASN A 79 -16.18 -14.35 7.41
C ASN A 79 -16.73 -13.39 6.33
N PRO A 80 -15.99 -13.14 5.23
CA PRO A 80 -16.46 -12.20 4.22
C PRO A 80 -17.52 -12.81 3.27
N TYR A 81 -18.00 -14.02 3.52
CA TYR A 81 -19.01 -14.68 2.70
C TYR A 81 -20.39 -14.74 3.36
N TYR A 82 -20.57 -14.05 4.48
CA TYR A 82 -21.82 -14.04 5.22
C TYR A 82 -22.13 -12.65 5.75
N TRP A 83 -23.40 -12.26 5.71
CA TRP A 83 -23.87 -11.05 6.37
C TRP A 83 -24.23 -11.36 7.84
N PRO A 84 -23.57 -10.74 8.83
CA PRO A 84 -23.82 -11.07 10.22
C PRO A 84 -25.23 -10.64 10.66
N GLU A 85 -25.81 -11.39 11.59
CA GLU A 85 -27.08 -11.02 12.23
C GLU A 85 -26.91 -9.75 13.07
N ASN A 86 -27.84 -8.80 12.94
CA ASN A 86 -27.87 -7.50 13.62
C ASN A 86 -26.70 -6.56 13.25
N ALA A 87 -25.97 -6.83 12.17
CA ALA A 87 -24.96 -5.89 11.69
C ALA A 87 -25.62 -4.65 11.10
N GLU A 88 -25.22 -3.47 11.54
CA GLU A 88 -25.70 -2.19 11.03
C GLU A 88 -24.53 -1.26 10.75
N SER A 89 -24.65 -0.42 9.72
CA SER A 89 -23.67 0.63 9.47
C SER A 89 -24.33 1.88 8.91
N SER A 90 -23.91 3.03 9.44
CA SER A 90 -24.44 4.33 9.03
C SER A 90 -24.14 4.64 7.55
N GLY A 91 -25.18 4.94 6.78
CA GLY A 91 -25.09 5.34 5.37
C GLY A 91 -25.38 4.23 4.34
N ILE A 92 -25.57 2.99 4.79
CA ILE A 92 -25.86 1.84 3.92
C ILE A 92 -26.94 0.94 4.55
N VAL A 93 -27.56 0.09 3.73
CA VAL A 93 -28.46 -0.96 4.19
C VAL A 93 -27.67 -2.25 4.29
N VAL A 94 -27.65 -2.92 5.43
CA VAL A 94 -26.93 -4.20 5.58
C VAL A 94 -27.94 -5.35 5.49
N PRO A 95 -27.83 -6.25 4.49
CA PRO A 95 -28.63 -7.48 4.50
C PRO A 95 -28.34 -8.30 5.76
N GLN A 96 -29.31 -9.10 6.22
CA GLN A 96 -29.24 -9.77 7.52
C GLN A 96 -29.31 -11.28 7.33
N ASP A 97 -28.38 -12.00 7.98
CA ASP A 97 -28.39 -13.47 8.08
C ASP A 97 -28.50 -14.20 6.73
N GLU A 98 -27.75 -13.74 5.73
CA GLU A 98 -27.73 -14.37 4.41
C GLU A 98 -26.31 -14.51 3.83
N PRO A 99 -26.06 -15.49 2.93
CA PRO A 99 -24.79 -15.61 2.22
C PRO A 99 -24.47 -14.37 1.38
N ARG A 100 -23.19 -14.04 1.29
CA ARG A 100 -22.67 -12.91 0.54
C ARG A 100 -21.69 -13.33 -0.54
N ASP A 101 -21.85 -12.79 -1.74
CA ASP A 101 -20.88 -12.93 -2.82
C ASP A 101 -19.73 -11.93 -2.63
N PHE A 102 -18.55 -12.40 -2.24
CA PHE A 102 -17.37 -11.55 -2.09
C PHE A 102 -16.20 -12.08 -2.93
N ALA A 103 -15.92 -11.43 -4.06
CA ALA A 103 -14.93 -11.88 -5.04
C ALA A 103 -13.54 -11.24 -4.86
N TYR A 104 -13.30 -10.52 -3.77
CA TYR A 104 -12.10 -9.69 -3.58
C TYR A 104 -11.13 -10.33 -2.58
N GLY A 105 -9.87 -9.90 -2.65
CA GLY A 105 -8.84 -10.35 -1.70
C GLY A 105 -9.18 -9.95 -0.27
N HIS A 106 -9.10 -10.91 0.67
CA HIS A 106 -9.43 -10.65 2.07
C HIS A 106 -8.37 -9.81 2.79
N LEU A 107 -7.11 -9.88 2.37
CA LEU A 107 -6.03 -9.14 3.03
C LEU A 107 -6.23 -7.61 2.93
N PRO A 108 -6.46 -7.00 1.76
CA PRO A 108 -6.79 -5.57 1.66
C PRO A 108 -8.01 -5.19 2.51
N LEU A 109 -9.05 -6.01 2.50
CA LEU A 109 -10.25 -5.83 3.31
C LEU A 109 -9.91 -5.69 4.81
N TYR A 110 -9.23 -6.68 5.39
CA TYR A 110 -8.88 -6.63 6.80
C TYR A 110 -7.88 -5.54 7.13
N LEU A 111 -6.96 -5.20 6.21
CA LEU A 111 -6.04 -4.09 6.43
C LEU A 111 -6.77 -2.75 6.49
N GLY A 112 -7.79 -2.53 5.65
CA GLY A 112 -8.64 -1.32 5.71
C GLY A 112 -9.39 -1.20 7.02
N VAL A 113 -10.02 -2.29 7.49
CA VAL A 113 -10.70 -2.34 8.79
C VAL A 113 -9.71 -2.10 9.93
N ALA A 114 -8.59 -2.81 9.94
CA ALA A 114 -7.57 -2.66 10.98
C ALA A 114 -6.98 -1.24 11.00
N ALA A 115 -6.73 -0.63 9.84
CA ALA A 115 -6.27 0.74 9.74
C ALA A 115 -7.32 1.72 10.28
N THR A 116 -8.60 1.51 9.99
CA THR A 116 -9.70 2.34 10.50
C THR A 116 -9.77 2.26 12.03
N ARG A 117 -9.80 1.05 12.61
CA ARG A 117 -9.80 0.86 14.07
C ARG A 117 -8.55 1.41 14.75
N LEU A 118 -7.38 1.26 14.13
CA LEU A 118 -6.15 1.88 14.62
C LEU A 118 -6.26 3.41 14.61
N THR A 119 -6.83 3.96 13.56
CA THR A 119 -6.99 5.41 13.39
C THR A 119 -7.96 6.00 14.42
N GLU A 120 -9.09 5.34 14.67
CA GLU A 120 -10.03 5.67 15.76
C GLU A 120 -9.31 5.69 17.12
N ARG A 121 -8.45 4.71 17.37
CA ARG A 121 -7.70 4.60 18.63
C ARG A 121 -6.66 5.71 18.83
N ILE A 122 -5.99 6.15 17.77
CA ILE A 122 -4.94 7.18 17.84
C ILE A 122 -5.48 8.60 17.65
N SER A 123 -6.68 8.77 17.08
CA SER A 123 -7.27 10.09 16.80
C SER A 123 -7.32 11.01 18.03
N PRO A 124 -7.81 10.57 19.22
CA PRO A 124 -7.83 11.43 20.41
C PRO A 124 -6.45 11.91 20.87
N ILE A 125 -5.39 11.18 20.51
CA ILE A 125 -4.01 11.48 20.88
C ILE A 125 -3.38 12.46 19.88
N LEU A 126 -3.66 12.29 18.58
CA LEU A 126 -3.00 13.03 17.51
C LEU A 126 -3.75 14.32 17.11
N SER A 127 -5.08 14.30 17.13
CA SER A 127 -5.91 15.45 16.72
C SER A 127 -5.59 16.76 17.47
N PRO A 128 -5.21 16.77 18.77
CA PRO A 128 -4.82 18.00 19.46
C PRO A 128 -3.46 18.59 19.05
N VAL A 129 -2.58 17.79 18.45
CA VAL A 129 -1.18 18.18 18.16
C VAL A 129 -0.99 18.56 16.68
N LEU A 130 -1.88 18.09 15.81
CA LEU A 130 -1.81 18.31 14.37
C LEU A 130 -2.68 19.51 13.94
N PRO A 131 -2.39 20.14 12.79
CA PRO A 131 -3.21 21.21 12.25
C PRO A 131 -4.66 20.73 12.01
N ALA A 132 -5.61 21.35 12.71
CA ALA A 132 -7.01 20.91 12.71
C ALA A 132 -7.67 21.00 11.34
N ASP A 133 -7.21 21.92 10.49
CA ASP A 133 -7.68 22.15 9.12
C ASP A 133 -7.06 21.18 8.10
N SER A 134 -6.06 20.38 8.50
CA SER A 134 -5.45 19.41 7.59
C SER A 134 -6.42 18.31 7.22
N PHE A 135 -6.39 17.91 5.94
CA PHE A 135 -7.14 16.76 5.42
C PHE A 135 -6.94 15.52 6.31
N PHE A 136 -5.71 15.27 6.76
CA PHE A 136 -5.43 14.12 7.61
C PHE A 136 -6.24 14.14 8.92
N VAL A 137 -6.34 15.28 9.60
CA VAL A 137 -7.13 15.39 10.83
C VAL A 137 -8.63 15.31 10.54
N GLN A 138 -9.10 16.01 9.51
CA GLN A 138 -10.51 16.06 9.17
C GLN A 138 -11.02 14.68 8.71
N ASP A 139 -10.34 14.06 7.75
CA ASP A 139 -10.79 12.86 7.03
C ASP A 139 -10.25 11.55 7.61
N VAL A 140 -8.94 11.47 7.84
CA VAL A 140 -8.34 10.21 8.32
C VAL A 140 -8.61 10.07 9.82
N LEU A 141 -8.32 11.08 10.65
CA LEU A 141 -8.60 11.05 12.10
C LEU A 141 -10.07 11.31 12.47
N ASN A 142 -10.95 11.47 11.48
CA ASN A 142 -12.38 11.73 11.62
C ASN A 142 -12.76 13.02 12.39
N GLY A 143 -11.94 14.06 12.32
CA GLY A 143 -12.26 15.36 12.92
C GLY A 143 -13.52 16.03 12.38
N ALA A 144 -13.99 15.64 11.18
CA ALA A 144 -15.24 16.12 10.61
C ALA A 144 -16.47 15.26 10.97
N GLU A 145 -16.33 14.29 11.88
CA GLU A 145 -17.42 13.41 12.34
C GLU A 145 -18.18 12.73 11.19
N ARG A 146 -17.42 12.19 10.22
CA ARG A 146 -18.00 11.45 9.09
C ARG A 146 -18.61 10.15 9.59
N ILE A 147 -19.75 9.79 8.98
CA ILE A 147 -20.36 8.48 9.12
C ILE A 147 -19.38 7.37 8.75
N GLU A 148 -19.56 6.20 9.35
CA GLU A 148 -18.62 5.07 9.27
C GLU A 148 -18.30 4.70 7.82
N PHE A 149 -19.31 4.62 6.95
CA PHE A 149 -19.11 4.26 5.54
C PHE A 149 -18.19 5.23 4.78
N LYS A 150 -18.20 6.53 5.13
CA LYS A 150 -17.30 7.53 4.53
C LYS A 150 -15.94 7.55 5.22
N HIS A 151 -15.91 7.45 6.55
CA HIS A 151 -14.67 7.46 7.32
C HIS A 151 -13.78 6.25 6.99
N LEU A 152 -14.36 5.05 6.92
CA LEU A 152 -13.66 3.83 6.53
C LEU A 152 -13.02 3.98 5.15
N THR A 153 -13.74 4.56 4.18
CA THR A 153 -13.21 4.80 2.84
C THR A 153 -12.09 5.84 2.85
N ALA A 154 -12.19 6.91 3.62
CA ALA A 154 -11.11 7.89 3.76
C ALA A 154 -9.81 7.26 4.26
N VAL A 155 -9.89 6.46 5.33
CA VAL A 155 -8.73 5.76 5.90
C VAL A 155 -8.19 4.71 4.92
N SER A 156 -9.06 3.94 4.28
CA SER A 156 -8.66 2.86 3.37
C SER A 156 -8.06 3.38 2.06
N ARG A 157 -8.51 4.54 1.56
CA ARG A 157 -7.83 5.24 0.45
C ARG A 157 -6.46 5.76 0.86
N ALA A 158 -6.32 6.33 2.07
CA ALA A 158 -5.01 6.76 2.58
C ALA A 158 -4.04 5.57 2.74
N LEU A 159 -4.54 4.42 3.19
CA LEU A 159 -3.77 3.18 3.22
C LEU A 159 -3.36 2.73 1.81
N THR A 160 -4.27 2.80 0.85
CA THR A 160 -3.97 2.45 -0.55
C THR A 160 -2.91 3.37 -1.16
N ALA A 161 -3.01 4.67 -0.90
CA ALA A 161 -2.00 5.67 -1.27
C ALA A 161 -0.61 5.35 -0.67
N LEU A 162 -0.56 4.92 0.59
CA LEU A 162 0.67 4.45 1.22
C LEU A 162 1.24 3.21 0.53
N VAL A 163 0.39 2.24 0.18
CA VAL A 163 0.80 1.01 -0.51
C VAL A 163 1.31 1.30 -1.94
N ASP A 164 0.69 2.22 -2.68
CA ASP A 164 1.20 2.64 -4.00
C ASP A 164 2.55 3.40 -3.86
N LEU A 165 2.71 4.25 -2.84
CA LEU A 165 4.01 4.89 -2.52
C LEU A 165 5.11 3.84 -2.25
N LEU A 166 4.80 2.80 -1.47
CA LEU A 166 5.71 1.68 -1.24
C LEU A 166 5.99 0.89 -2.52
N THR A 167 5.02 0.80 -3.43
CA THR A 167 5.19 0.18 -4.76
C THR A 167 6.19 0.96 -5.61
N VAL A 168 6.16 2.29 -5.60
CA VAL A 168 7.16 3.13 -6.27
C VAL A 168 8.55 2.90 -5.69
N LEU A 169 8.68 2.84 -4.36
CA LEU A 169 9.95 2.51 -3.71
C LEU A 169 10.45 1.10 -4.09
N MET A 170 9.57 0.10 -4.09
CA MET A 170 9.93 -1.27 -4.45
C MET A 170 10.33 -1.39 -5.92
N THR A 171 9.67 -0.64 -6.81
CA THR A 171 10.03 -0.53 -8.23
C THR A 171 11.43 0.07 -8.40
N PHE A 172 11.77 1.11 -7.64
CA PHE A 172 13.14 1.63 -7.60
C PHE A 172 14.13 0.54 -7.16
N LEU A 173 13.84 -0.18 -6.08
CA LEU A 173 14.73 -1.21 -5.53
C LEU A 173 14.95 -2.37 -6.51
N LEU A 174 13.89 -2.81 -7.20
CA LEU A 174 13.94 -3.83 -8.23
C LEU A 174 14.75 -3.37 -9.45
N GLY A 175 14.47 -2.19 -10.00
CA GLY A 175 15.21 -1.64 -11.13
C GLY A 175 16.68 -1.40 -10.79
N ARG A 176 16.97 -0.89 -9.58
CA ARG A 176 18.33 -0.72 -9.06
C ARG A 176 19.08 -2.04 -9.03
N ARG A 177 18.41 -3.12 -8.64
CA ARG A 177 19.01 -4.45 -8.52
C ARG A 177 19.31 -5.07 -9.89
N LEU A 178 18.42 -4.91 -10.86
CA LEU A 178 18.56 -5.53 -12.18
C LEU A 178 19.51 -4.76 -13.09
N PHE A 179 19.42 -3.43 -13.08
CA PHE A 179 20.03 -2.57 -14.12
C PHE A 179 20.79 -1.37 -13.56
N GLY A 180 20.93 -1.26 -12.24
CA GLY A 180 21.65 -0.17 -11.58
C GLY A 180 20.77 1.03 -11.19
N ALA A 181 21.33 1.94 -10.39
CA ALA A 181 20.56 2.97 -9.69
C ALA A 181 19.78 3.93 -10.61
N TRP A 182 20.34 4.31 -11.76
CA TRP A 182 19.68 5.20 -12.71
C TRP A 182 18.46 4.55 -13.37
N ALA A 183 18.55 3.27 -13.74
CA ALA A 183 17.42 2.54 -14.28
C ALA A 183 16.31 2.39 -13.23
N GLY A 184 16.67 2.12 -11.97
CA GLY A 184 15.72 2.13 -10.84
C GLY A 184 15.04 3.49 -10.66
N LEU A 185 15.81 4.59 -10.72
CA LEU A 185 15.24 5.94 -10.60
C LEU A 185 14.27 6.24 -11.75
N LEU A 186 14.66 5.93 -12.99
CA LEU A 186 13.81 6.15 -14.16
C LEU A 186 12.51 5.34 -14.07
N ALA A 187 12.58 4.08 -13.65
CA ALA A 187 11.40 3.24 -13.42
C ALA A 187 10.47 3.84 -12.35
N ALA A 188 11.03 4.32 -11.23
CA ALA A 188 10.26 4.96 -10.19
C ALA A 188 9.62 6.29 -10.64
N VAL A 189 10.32 7.09 -11.45
CA VAL A 189 9.76 8.32 -12.05
C VAL A 189 8.57 7.97 -12.95
N PHE A 190 8.71 7.00 -13.85
CA PHE A 190 7.61 6.61 -14.74
C PHE A 190 6.40 6.07 -13.97
N LEU A 191 6.62 5.26 -12.94
CA LEU A 191 5.51 4.77 -12.10
C LEU A 191 4.89 5.89 -11.25
N SER A 192 5.71 6.77 -10.69
CA SER A 192 5.27 7.95 -9.94
C SER A 192 4.37 8.87 -10.77
N LEU A 193 4.59 8.95 -12.08
CA LEU A 193 3.82 9.84 -12.97
C LEU A 193 2.74 9.10 -13.77
N SER A 194 2.59 7.79 -13.56
CA SER A 194 1.58 6.99 -14.25
C SER A 194 0.18 7.38 -13.80
N VAL A 195 -0.64 7.85 -14.73
CA VAL A 195 -2.03 8.26 -14.48
C VAL A 195 -2.84 7.11 -13.88
N LEU A 196 -2.65 5.89 -14.39
CA LEU A 196 -3.38 4.72 -13.89
C LEU A 196 -3.04 4.42 -12.42
N HIS A 197 -1.77 4.50 -12.04
CA HIS A 197 -1.36 4.30 -10.64
C HIS A 197 -1.86 5.41 -9.73
N ILE A 198 -1.77 6.66 -10.18
CA ILE A 198 -2.32 7.80 -9.44
C ILE A 198 -3.82 7.57 -9.24
N GLN A 199 -4.58 7.23 -10.28
CA GLN A 199 -6.01 7.00 -10.17
C GLN A 199 -6.35 5.84 -9.22
N LEU A 200 -5.75 4.67 -9.38
CA LEU A 200 -6.04 3.50 -8.54
C LEU A 200 -5.63 3.70 -7.07
N ALA A 201 -4.63 4.54 -6.79
CA ALA A 201 -4.24 4.87 -5.42
C ALA A 201 -5.33 5.66 -4.65
N HIS A 202 -6.30 6.26 -5.35
CA HIS A 202 -7.42 6.99 -4.76
C HIS A 202 -8.67 6.11 -4.55
N PHE A 203 -8.57 4.80 -4.76
CA PHE A 203 -9.65 3.86 -4.55
C PHE A 203 -9.23 2.78 -3.56
N PHE A 204 -10.10 2.42 -2.63
CA PHE A 204 -9.93 1.21 -1.84
C PHE A 204 -10.27 -0.04 -2.67
N ALA A 205 -9.31 -0.42 -3.53
CA ALA A 205 -9.39 -1.56 -4.44
C ALA A 205 -8.25 -2.55 -4.16
N VAL A 206 -8.33 -3.75 -4.74
CA VAL A 206 -7.35 -4.83 -4.50
C VAL A 206 -6.07 -4.68 -5.33
N ASP A 207 -6.15 -3.99 -6.47
CA ASP A 207 -5.09 -3.89 -7.48
C ASP A 207 -3.80 -3.25 -6.95
N PRO A 208 -3.84 -2.14 -6.17
CA PRO A 208 -2.61 -1.52 -5.64
C PRO A 208 -1.88 -2.45 -4.67
N TYR A 209 -2.63 -3.19 -3.83
CA TYR A 209 -2.06 -4.16 -2.89
C TYR A 209 -1.45 -5.35 -3.62
N LEU A 210 -2.16 -5.92 -4.59
CA LEU A 210 -1.64 -7.02 -5.41
C LEU A 210 -0.35 -6.60 -6.12
N THR A 211 -0.34 -5.40 -6.70
CA THR A 211 0.83 -4.87 -7.40
C THR A 211 2.03 -4.74 -6.44
N PHE A 212 1.83 -4.18 -5.25
CA PHE A 212 2.88 -4.10 -4.23
C PHE A 212 3.47 -5.47 -3.90
N PHE A 213 2.62 -6.46 -3.60
CA PHE A 213 3.08 -7.80 -3.23
C PHE A 213 3.76 -8.51 -4.39
N VAL A 214 3.27 -8.36 -5.63
CA VAL A 214 3.89 -8.95 -6.82
C VAL A 214 5.27 -8.35 -7.08
N VAL A 215 5.42 -7.02 -7.08
CA VAL A 215 6.73 -6.36 -7.27
C VAL A 215 7.70 -6.77 -6.16
N THR A 216 7.21 -6.87 -4.92
CA THR A 216 8.00 -7.31 -3.78
C THR A 216 8.44 -8.77 -3.90
N ALA A 217 7.54 -9.67 -4.32
CA ALA A 217 7.88 -11.07 -4.56
C ALA A 217 8.92 -11.21 -5.68
N VAL A 218 8.77 -10.49 -6.79
CA VAL A 218 9.75 -10.46 -7.88
C VAL A 218 11.10 -9.93 -7.40
N TYR A 219 11.11 -8.86 -6.59
CA TYR A 219 12.34 -8.36 -5.97
C TYR A 219 13.06 -9.43 -5.14
N PHE A 220 12.34 -10.17 -4.30
CA PHE A 220 12.94 -11.23 -3.50
C PHE A 220 13.39 -12.43 -4.34
N LEU A 221 12.65 -12.78 -5.40
CA LEU A 221 13.04 -13.83 -6.34
C LEU A 221 14.37 -13.50 -7.04
N VAL A 222 14.49 -12.29 -7.59
CA VAL A 222 15.75 -11.79 -8.17
C VAL A 222 16.84 -11.70 -7.11
N SER A 223 16.46 -11.42 -5.85
CA SER A 223 17.39 -11.36 -4.73
C SER A 223 17.96 -12.71 -4.31
N GLY A 224 17.15 -13.76 -4.33
CA GLY A 224 17.59 -15.13 -4.09
C GLY A 224 18.47 -15.65 -5.22
N ALA A 225 18.03 -15.49 -6.48
CA ALA A 225 18.74 -16.02 -7.65
C ALA A 225 20.19 -15.49 -7.76
N ALA A 226 20.41 -14.19 -7.53
CA ALA A 226 21.74 -13.60 -7.58
C ALA A 226 22.68 -14.09 -6.46
N GLN A 227 22.15 -14.52 -5.31
CA GLN A 227 22.95 -15.11 -4.24
C GLN A 227 23.39 -16.54 -4.59
N THR A 228 22.52 -17.30 -5.27
CA THR A 228 22.83 -18.65 -5.71
C THR A 228 23.93 -18.68 -6.77
N THR A 229 23.91 -17.73 -7.72
CA THR A 229 24.99 -17.60 -8.72
C THR A 229 26.32 -17.18 -8.10
N SER A 230 26.32 -16.29 -7.11
CA SER A 230 27.55 -15.92 -6.37
C SER A 230 28.14 -17.07 -5.55
N LYS A 231 27.32 -18.01 -5.05
CA LYS A 231 27.78 -19.18 -4.30
C LYS A 231 28.04 -20.42 -5.18
N ARG A 232 27.68 -20.40 -6.47
CA ARG A 232 27.87 -21.51 -7.43
C ARG A 232 28.74 -21.11 -8.63
N ILE A 233 29.92 -20.55 -8.36
CA ILE A 233 31.03 -20.62 -9.33
C ILE A 233 32.09 -21.56 -8.77
N PRO A 234 32.00 -22.88 -9.00
CA PRO A 234 33.20 -23.70 -9.07
C PRO A 234 33.95 -23.30 -10.34
N TRP A 235 35.22 -22.94 -10.18
CA TRP A 235 36.13 -22.40 -11.20
C TRP A 235 36.54 -23.41 -12.30
N HIS A 236 35.70 -24.39 -12.64
CA HIS A 236 36.11 -25.55 -13.44
C HIS A 236 35.70 -25.52 -14.92
N PHE A 237 35.21 -24.40 -15.46
CA PHE A 237 34.98 -24.26 -16.91
C PHE A 237 35.64 -23.01 -17.51
N VAL A 238 36.95 -22.87 -17.27
CA VAL A 238 37.85 -22.00 -18.07
C VAL A 238 38.93 -22.84 -18.78
N ALA A 239 38.69 -24.11 -19.06
CA ALA A 239 39.60 -24.90 -19.90
C ALA A 239 38.83 -25.72 -20.93
N ALA A 240 39.28 -25.60 -22.18
CA ALA A 240 38.91 -26.35 -23.39
C ALA A 240 37.74 -25.80 -24.24
N ALA A 241 38.05 -24.80 -25.07
CA ALA A 241 38.01 -24.86 -26.54
C ALA A 241 38.39 -23.48 -27.13
#